data_AF-A0A077Z7F4-F1
#
_entry.id   AF-A0A077Z7F4-F1
#
_cell.length_a   1.000
_cell.length_b   1.000
_cell.length_c   1.000
_cell.angle_alpha   90.00
_cell.angle_beta   90.00
_cell.angle_gamma   90.00
#
_symmetry.space_group_name_H-M   'P 1'
#
loop_
_entity.id
_entity.type
_entity.pdbx_description
1 polymer ?
#
loop_
_entity_poly.entity_id
_entity_poly.type
_entity_poly.pdbx_seq_one_letter_code
_entity_poly.pdbx_strand_id
1 'polypeptide(L)'
;MRRFIWMQSVRHSCSTIFALSSGKVPSAIAVIRVSGPKSRHVLTSMTNCRNPLNRRLYPTDIRHPISKGLLDRGMAVYLKGPATFTGEDSCELHVHGSQAVIRDVCAALYQIEELTPAEPGQFTKREVL
;
A
#
# COMPACT_ATOMS: atom_id res chain seq x y z
N MET A 1 -8.54 -10.95 -44.39
CA MET A 1 -7.11 -10.95 -44.02
C MET A 1 -7.00 -10.51 -42.56
N ARG A 2 -6.64 -11.44 -41.66
CA ARG A 2 -6.26 -11.26 -40.24
C ARG A 2 -7.25 -10.50 -39.31
N ARG A 3 -8.26 -11.22 -38.82
CA ARG A 3 -8.98 -10.96 -37.55
C ARG A 3 -7.94 -11.01 -36.40
N PHE A 4 -7.49 -9.86 -35.92
CA PHE A 4 -6.50 -9.75 -34.83
C PHE A 4 -6.93 -8.67 -33.83
N ILE A 5 -8.10 -8.86 -33.21
CA ILE A 5 -8.54 -8.07 -32.05
C ILE A 5 -9.27 -9.06 -31.13
N TRP A 6 -9.02 -8.95 -29.82
CA TRP A 6 -9.59 -9.72 -28.68
C TRP A 6 -8.76 -10.91 -28.16
N MET A 7 -7.62 -10.63 -27.51
CA MET A 7 -7.07 -11.56 -26.49
C MET A 7 -6.12 -10.93 -25.48
N GLN A 8 -6.43 -9.72 -25.01
CA GLN A 8 -5.86 -9.20 -23.76
C GLN A 8 -6.96 -8.57 -22.90
N SER A 9 -8.01 -9.36 -22.62
CA SER A 9 -8.65 -9.26 -21.31
C SER A 9 -7.65 -9.85 -20.30
N VAL A 10 -6.55 -9.13 -20.08
CA VAL A 10 -5.76 -9.34 -18.87
C VAL A 10 -6.71 -8.89 -17.79
N ARG A 11 -7.42 -9.86 -17.22
CA ARG A 11 -8.05 -9.74 -15.92
C ARG A 11 -6.94 -9.25 -15.01
N HIS A 12 -6.80 -7.94 -14.88
CA HIS A 12 -6.20 -7.39 -13.69
C HIS A 12 -7.21 -7.76 -12.62
N SER A 13 -7.09 -8.99 -12.10
CA SER A 13 -7.53 -9.30 -10.75
C SER A 13 -6.67 -8.36 -9.90
N CYS A 14 -7.13 -7.10 -9.75
CA CYS A 14 -6.46 -6.04 -9.01
C CYS A 14 -6.29 -6.53 -7.58
N SER A 15 -5.17 -7.20 -7.34
CA SER A 15 -4.99 -8.05 -6.17
C SER A 15 -4.61 -7.22 -4.96
N THR A 16 -3.86 -6.14 -5.18
CA THR A 16 -3.37 -5.28 -4.10
C THR A 16 -4.02 -3.91 -4.15
N ILE A 17 -4.62 -3.51 -3.04
CA ILE A 17 -5.29 -2.21 -2.89
C ILE A 17 -4.66 -1.39 -1.78
N PHE A 18 -4.75 -0.05 -1.88
CA PHE A 18 -4.28 0.86 -0.83
C PHE A 18 -5.24 2.01 -0.56
N ALA A 19 -5.28 2.51 0.68
CA ALA A 19 -5.97 3.75 1.01
C ALA A 19 -5.52 4.32 2.36
N LEU A 20 -5.76 5.63 2.54
CA LEU A 20 -5.74 6.27 3.85
C LEU A 20 -6.75 5.54 4.75
N SER A 21 -6.25 4.98 5.86
CA SER A 21 -6.99 4.13 6.79
C SER A 21 -7.05 4.72 8.21
N SER A 22 -6.66 5.98 8.37
CA SER A 22 -6.86 6.77 9.58
C SER A 22 -8.00 7.78 9.39
N GLY A 23 -8.48 8.37 10.49
CA GLY A 23 -9.56 9.36 10.49
C GLY A 23 -9.15 10.74 9.96
N LYS A 24 -9.75 11.78 10.55
CA LYS A 24 -9.62 13.19 10.11
C LYS A 24 -8.16 13.63 9.99
N VAL A 25 -7.86 14.32 8.88
CA VAL A 25 -6.57 14.98 8.61
C VAL A 25 -6.76 16.51 8.56
N PRO A 26 -5.77 17.33 8.96
CA PRO A 26 -4.44 16.92 9.39
C PRO A 26 -4.41 16.24 10.76
N SER A 27 -3.41 15.38 10.98
CA SER A 27 -3.18 14.65 12.23
C SER A 27 -1.67 14.50 12.49
N ALA A 28 -1.28 14.18 13.72
CA ALA A 28 0.13 13.90 14.02
C ALA A 28 0.63 12.69 13.22
N ILE A 29 -0.18 11.63 13.16
CA ILE A 29 0.10 10.41 12.39
C ILE A 29 -1.12 10.09 11.53
N ALA A 30 -0.87 9.73 10.28
CA ALA A 30 -1.83 9.12 9.38
C ALA A 30 -1.33 7.73 8.95
N VAL A 31 -2.26 6.79 8.76
CA VAL A 31 -1.94 5.42 8.37
C VAL A 31 -2.46 5.17 6.97
N ILE A 32 -1.56 4.81 6.04
CA ILE A 32 -1.91 4.34 4.71
C ILE A 32 -1.75 2.82 4.71
N ARG A 33 -2.84 2.10 4.51
CA ARG A 33 -2.85 0.64 4.46
C ARG A 33 -2.74 0.18 3.01
N VAL A 34 -2.04 -0.93 2.83
CA VAL A 34 -1.95 -1.70 1.59
C VAL A 34 -2.35 -3.13 1.95
N SER A 35 -3.20 -3.78 1.15
CA SER A 35 -3.66 -5.16 1.33
C SER A 35 -3.60 -5.91 0.02
N GLY A 36 -3.03 -7.11 0.02
CA GLY A 36 -2.86 -7.98 -1.15
C GLY A 36 -1.42 -8.50 -1.31
N PRO A 37 -1.17 -9.32 -2.35
CA PRO A 37 0.09 -10.04 -2.52
C PRO A 37 1.33 -9.16 -2.69
N LYS A 38 1.18 -7.89 -3.10
CA LYS A 38 2.30 -6.96 -3.25
C LYS A 38 2.61 -6.17 -1.97
N SER A 39 1.87 -6.34 -0.87
CA SER A 39 2.08 -5.57 0.36
C SER A 39 3.52 -5.63 0.89
N ARG A 40 4.15 -6.80 0.88
CA ARG A 40 5.57 -6.93 1.26
C ARG A 40 6.49 -6.18 0.31
N HIS A 41 6.24 -6.29 -1.00
CA HIS A 41 7.01 -5.59 -2.02
C HIS A 41 6.93 -4.08 -1.84
N VAL A 42 5.73 -3.54 -1.64
CA VAL A 42 5.47 -2.12 -1.41
C VAL A 42 6.26 -1.59 -0.22
N LEU A 43 6.20 -2.28 0.93
CA LEU A 43 7.00 -1.90 2.09
C LEU A 43 8.49 -1.89 1.75
N THR A 44 9.01 -2.96 1.15
CA THR A 44 10.45 -3.06 0.85
C THR A 44 10.93 -2.09 -0.24
N SER A 45 10.06 -1.66 -1.15
CA SER A 45 10.41 -0.78 -2.27
C SER A 45 10.41 0.69 -1.86
N MET A 46 9.53 1.06 -0.93
CA MET A 46 9.36 2.42 -0.41
C MET A 46 10.10 2.69 0.89
N THR A 47 10.62 1.67 1.58
CA THR A 47 11.35 1.85 2.84
C THR A 47 12.79 1.34 2.75
N ASN A 48 13.58 1.59 3.79
CA ASN A 48 14.90 0.96 3.95
C ASN A 48 14.81 -0.46 4.56
N CYS A 49 13.62 -0.92 4.95
CA CYS A 49 13.40 -2.23 5.56
C CYS A 49 13.38 -3.33 4.48
N ARG A 50 14.49 -4.05 4.34
CA ARG A 50 14.65 -5.11 3.31
C ARG A 50 14.04 -6.45 3.71
N ASN A 51 14.01 -6.76 5.00
CA ASN A 51 13.46 -8.02 5.51
C ASN A 51 12.45 -7.76 6.64
N PRO A 52 11.24 -7.28 6.32
CA PRO A 52 10.25 -6.95 7.33
C PRO A 52 9.75 -8.23 8.02
N LEU A 53 10.06 -8.34 9.33
CA LEU A 53 9.43 -9.33 10.19
C LEU A 53 7.93 -9.02 10.38
N ASN A 54 7.12 -10.07 10.46
CA ASN A 54 5.68 -9.96 10.71
C ASN A 54 5.42 -9.21 12.02
N ARG A 55 4.49 -8.24 11.99
CA ARG A 55 4.02 -7.49 13.18
C ARG A 55 5.11 -6.73 13.93
N ARG A 56 6.21 -6.37 13.24
CA ARG A 56 7.23 -5.47 13.78
C ARG A 56 7.14 -4.10 13.12
N LEU A 57 7.05 -3.06 13.93
CA LEU A 57 7.01 -1.67 13.50
C LEU A 57 8.45 -1.13 13.42
N TYR A 58 8.81 -0.52 12.29
CA TYR A 58 10.15 0.00 12.04
C TYR A 58 10.11 1.51 11.83
N PRO A 59 10.94 2.31 12.52
CA PRO A 59 11.21 3.67 12.09
C PRO A 59 11.94 3.63 10.74
N THR A 60 11.48 4.41 9.77
CA THR A 60 12.02 4.38 8.40
C THR A 60 11.84 5.72 7.70
N ASP A 61 12.74 5.99 6.77
CA ASP A 61 12.47 6.89 5.66
C ASP A 61 11.47 6.23 4.71
N ILE A 62 10.40 6.94 4.36
CA ILE A 62 9.45 6.56 3.32
C ILE A 62 9.85 7.32 2.05
N ARG A 63 10.11 6.57 0.99
CA ARG A 63 10.73 7.07 -0.25
C ARG A 63 9.90 6.66 -1.46
N HIS A 64 9.99 7.49 -2.49
CA HIS A 64 9.37 7.21 -3.78
C HIS A 64 9.95 5.91 -4.38
N PRO A 65 9.12 4.96 -4.86
CA PRO A 65 9.59 3.64 -5.29
C PRO A 65 10.50 3.69 -6.52
N ILE A 66 10.32 4.67 -7.40
CA ILE A 66 11.15 4.87 -8.60
C ILE A 66 12.35 5.81 -8.32
N SER A 67 12.10 7.10 -8.10
CA SER A 67 13.16 8.12 -7.92
C SER A 67 13.97 8.01 -6.63
N LYS A 68 13.51 7.22 -5.64
CA LYS A 68 14.10 7.08 -4.30
C LYS A 68 14.18 8.38 -3.47
N GLY A 69 13.52 9.45 -3.94
CA GLY A 69 13.35 10.70 -3.20
C GLY A 69 12.62 10.48 -1.89
N LEU A 70 13.01 11.21 -0.84
CA LEU A 70 12.37 11.16 0.47
C LEU A 70 10.98 11.82 0.39
N LEU A 71 9.95 11.09 0.84
CA LEU A 71 8.57 11.59 0.93
C LEU A 71 8.24 11.97 2.38
N ASP A 72 8.65 11.13 3.32
CA ASP A 72 8.43 11.37 4.75
C ASP A 72 9.40 10.55 5.61
N ARG A 73 9.48 10.89 6.90
CA ARG A 73 10.09 10.06 7.94
C ARG A 73 9.01 9.59 8.89
N GLY A 74 8.83 8.28 8.98
CA GLY A 74 7.72 7.71 9.73
C GLY A 74 8.04 6.29 10.17
N MET A 75 7.01 5.45 10.20
CA MET A 75 7.16 4.04 10.52
C MET A 75 6.46 3.16 9.49
N ALA A 76 6.89 1.90 9.39
CA ALA A 76 6.22 0.92 8.56
C ALA A 76 6.12 -0.44 9.25
N VAL A 77 5.06 -1.17 8.97
CA VAL A 77 4.83 -2.53 9.48
C VAL A 77 4.30 -3.44 8.38
N TYR A 78 4.81 -4.67 8.35
CA TYR A 78 4.27 -5.76 7.54
C TYR A 78 3.41 -6.68 8.41
N LEU A 79 2.25 -7.06 7.89
CA LEU A 79 1.27 -7.92 8.53
C LEU A 79 1.00 -9.10 7.61
N LYS A 80 1.40 -10.29 8.03
CA LYS A 80 1.21 -11.52 7.26
C LYS A 80 -0.20 -12.07 7.46
N GLY A 81 -0.89 -12.40 6.36
CA GLY A 81 -2.16 -13.14 6.38
C GLY A 81 -1.99 -14.57 6.91
N PRO A 82 -3.10 -15.26 7.29
CA PRO A 82 -4.48 -14.79 7.28
C PRO A 82 -4.88 -13.96 8.51
N ALA A 83 -3.98 -13.77 9.47
CA ALA A 83 -4.26 -13.02 10.70
C ALA A 83 -4.17 -11.49 10.49
N THR A 84 -4.91 -10.96 9.53
CA THR A 84 -5.00 -9.53 9.19
C THR A 84 -6.46 -9.12 9.01
N PHE A 85 -6.73 -7.82 8.94
CA PHE A 85 -8.10 -7.31 8.77
C PHE A 85 -8.81 -7.85 7.51
N THR A 86 -8.07 -8.06 6.43
CA THR A 86 -8.60 -8.55 5.15
C THR A 86 -8.35 -10.04 4.91
N GLY A 87 -7.74 -10.75 5.87
CA GLY A 87 -7.19 -12.09 5.64
C GLY A 87 -6.00 -12.15 4.67
N GLU A 88 -5.61 -11.04 4.06
CA GLU A 88 -4.50 -10.96 3.11
C GLU A 88 -3.23 -10.43 3.76
N ASP A 89 -2.08 -10.71 3.13
CA ASP A 89 -0.85 -9.97 3.42
C ASP A 89 -1.08 -8.47 3.26
N SER A 90 -0.68 -7.71 4.27
CA SER A 90 -0.89 -6.26 4.35
C SER A 90 0.38 -5.56 4.80
N CYS A 91 0.49 -4.28 4.49
CA CYS A 91 1.45 -3.40 5.14
C CYS A 91 0.82 -2.05 5.45
N GLU A 92 1.40 -1.36 6.42
CA GLU A 92 0.96 -0.02 6.78
C GLU A 92 2.15 0.93 6.78
N LEU A 93 1.93 2.12 6.22
CA LEU A 93 2.85 3.24 6.26
C LEU A 93 2.27 4.28 7.23
N HIS A 94 2.99 4.54 8.31
CA HIS A 94 2.64 5.49 9.35
C HIS A 94 3.42 6.78 9.07
N VAL A 95 2.71 7.78 8.55
CA VAL A 95 3.28 9.03 8.04
C VAL A 95 2.80 10.22 8.87
N HIS A 96 3.47 11.36 8.76
CA HIS A 96 2.92 12.61 9.26
C HIS A 96 1.60 12.91 8.56
N GLY A 97 0.55 13.23 9.33
CA GLY A 97 -0.80 13.40 8.80
C GLY A 97 -1.04 14.72 8.07
N SER A 98 -0.03 15.29 7.41
CA SER A 98 -0.23 16.46 6.54
C SER A 98 -0.85 16.03 5.21
N GLN A 99 -1.72 16.88 4.64
CA GLN A 99 -2.34 16.58 3.34
C GLN A 99 -1.30 16.43 2.22
N ALA A 100 -0.21 17.20 2.27
CA ALA A 100 0.87 17.11 1.29
C ALA A 100 1.57 15.74 1.35
N VAL A 101 1.98 15.30 2.54
CA VAL A 101 2.62 13.98 2.72
C VAL A 101 1.70 12.85 2.27
N ILE A 102 0.44 12.87 2.68
CA ILE A 102 -0.52 11.82 2.29
C ILE A 102 -0.69 11.77 0.78
N ARG A 103 -0.87 12.93 0.13
CA ARG A 103 -0.99 13.02 -1.33
C ARG A 103 0.25 12.46 -2.01
N ASP A 104 1.44 12.85 -1.56
CA ASP A 104 2.70 12.49 -2.22
C ASP A 104 3.01 10.99 -2.03
N VAL A 105 2.68 10.41 -0.87
CA VAL A 105 2.79 8.96 -0.63
C VAL A 105 1.77 8.18 -1.45
N CYS A 106 0.52 8.62 -1.52
CA CYS A 106 -0.49 7.99 -2.38
C CYS A 106 -0.10 8.07 -3.86
N ALA A 107 0.41 9.21 -4.34
CA ALA A 107 0.90 9.37 -5.71
C ALA A 107 2.09 8.44 -5.99
N ALA A 108 2.99 8.24 -5.03
CA ALA A 108 4.09 7.29 -5.14
C ALA A 108 3.60 5.83 -5.18
N LEU A 109 2.58 5.47 -4.40
CA LEU A 109 1.95 4.14 -4.43
C LEU A 109 1.33 3.82 -5.79
N TYR A 110 0.72 4.80 -6.45
CA TYR A 110 0.19 4.67 -7.82
C TYR A 110 1.26 4.30 -8.87
N GLN A 111 2.54 4.55 -8.59
CA GLN A 111 3.64 4.19 -9.50
C GLN A 111 4.09 2.74 -9.37
N ILE A 112 3.51 1.97 -8.44
CA ILE A 112 3.80 0.55 -8.27
C ILE A 112 2.80 -0.25 -9.10
N GLU A 113 3.31 -1.14 -9.96
CA GLU A 113 2.47 -2.00 -10.78
C GLU A 113 1.58 -2.92 -9.92
N GLU A 114 0.38 -3.22 -10.43
CA GLU A 114 -0.62 -4.09 -9.77
C GLU A 114 -1.16 -3.55 -8.43
N LEU A 115 -0.97 -2.26 -8.14
CA LEU A 115 -1.60 -1.55 -7.03
C LEU A 115 -2.70 -0.61 -7.53
N THR A 116 -3.84 -0.61 -6.85
CA THR A 116 -4.92 0.35 -7.09
C THR A 116 -5.44 0.97 -5.79
N PRO A 117 -6.04 2.16 -5.83
CA PRO A 117 -6.76 2.69 -4.67
C PRO A 117 -7.88 1.74 -4.24
N ALA A 118 -8.10 1.65 -2.94
CA ALA A 118 -9.25 0.96 -2.40
C ALA A 118 -10.52 1.80 -2.60
N GLU A 119 -11.60 1.17 -3.06
CA GLU A 119 -12.94 1.76 -3.02
C GLU A 119 -13.43 1.92 -1.56
N PRO A 120 -14.40 2.81 -1.30
CA PRO A 120 -15.04 2.90 0.01
C PRO A 120 -15.55 1.55 0.51
N GLY A 121 -15.10 1.15 1.69
CA GLY A 121 -15.45 -0.13 2.31
C GLY A 121 -14.80 -1.35 1.68
N GLN A 122 -13.89 -1.22 0.71
CA GLN A 122 -13.31 -2.37 0.02
C GLN A 122 -12.47 -3.26 0.93
N PHE A 123 -11.74 -2.71 1.91
CA PHE A 123 -11.05 -3.52 2.90
C PHE A 123 -12.03 -4.38 3.72
N THR A 124 -13.15 -3.80 4.17
CA THR A 124 -14.20 -4.52 4.92
C THR A 124 -14.85 -5.59 4.05
N LYS A 125 -15.05 -5.35 2.75
CA LYS A 125 -15.55 -6.37 1.81
C LYS A 125 -14.58 -7.56 1.65
N ARG A 126 -13.31 -7.40 2.01
CA ARG A 126 -12.31 -8.48 2.02
C ARG A 126 -12.16 -9.12 3.40
N GLU A 127 -12.86 -8.65 4.42
CA GLU A 127 -12.74 -9.18 5.77
C GLU A 127 -13.11 -10.67 5.80
N VAL A 128 -12.21 -11.47 6.38
CA VAL A 128 -12.39 -12.92 6.55
C VAL A 128 -12.74 -13.13 8.01
N LEU A 129 -13.98 -13.56 8.28
CA LEU A 129 -14.44 -14.02 9.60
C LEU A 129 -14.01 -15.47 9.85
#